data_AF-A0A2N0CYJ8-F1
#
_entry.id   AF-A0A2N0CYJ8-F1
#
_cell.length_a   1.000
_cell.length_b   1.000
_cell.length_c   1.000
_cell.angle_alpha   90.00
_cell.angle_beta   90.00
_cell.angle_gamma   90.00
#
_symmetry.space_group_name_H-M   'P 1'
#
loop_
_entity.id
_entity.type
_entity.pdbx_description
1 polymer ?
#
loop_
_entity_poly.entity_id
_entity_poly.type
_entity_poly.pdbx_seq_one_letter_code
_entity_poly.pdbx_strand_id
1 'polypeptide(L)' 'MLRAAADGNLAIMECLDAATREPRYVLCAVGRTNGEYVFTPFGHLADGNPYDAYLPPNPDDSMAFIVSATT' A
#
# COMPACT_ATOMS: atom_id res chain seq x y z
N MET A 1 1.25 2.00 -11.08
CA MET A 1 2.25 1.84 -9.99
C MET A 1 3.45 0.98 -10.37
N LEU A 2 3.31 -0.11 -11.13
CA LEU A 2 4.42 -1.03 -11.43
C LEU A 2 5.71 -0.36 -11.91
N ARG A 3 5.61 0.62 -12.82
CA ARG A 3 6.78 1.40 -13.29
C ARG A 3 7.40 2.22 -12.16
N ALA A 4 6.59 2.94 -11.37
CA ALA A 4 7.07 3.69 -10.21
C ALA A 4 7.76 2.79 -9.16
N ALA A 5 7.23 1.58 -8.94
CA ALA A 5 7.88 0.59 -8.08
C ALA A 5 9.24 0.14 -8.65
N ALA A 6 9.28 -0.20 -9.94
CA ALA A 6 10.51 -0.61 -10.62
C ALA A 6 11.57 0.50 -10.63
N ASP A 7 11.14 1.75 -10.74
CA ASP A 7 11.99 2.94 -10.77
C ASP A 7 12.41 3.42 -9.36
N GLY A 8 12.00 2.72 -8.29
CA GLY A 8 12.32 3.09 -6.91
C GLY A 8 11.58 4.33 -6.39
N ASN A 9 10.51 4.73 -7.05
CA ASN A 9 9.68 5.89 -6.71
C ASN A 9 8.56 5.56 -5.72
N LEU A 10 8.74 4.50 -4.91
CA LEU A 10 7.85 4.13 -3.82
C LEU A 10 8.65 4.00 -2.52
N ALA A 11 8.06 4.43 -1.42
CA ALA A 11 8.64 4.30 -0.09
C ALA A 11 7.59 3.83 0.92
N ILE A 12 8.03 3.14 1.97
CA ILE A 12 7.26 2.91 3.18
C ILE A 12 7.78 3.87 4.25
N MET A 13 6.86 4.57 4.91
CA MET A 13 7.18 5.51 5.98
C MET A 13 6.36 5.17 7.22
N GLU A 14 7.01 5.05 8.38
CA GLU A 14 6.30 5.00 9.66
C GLU A 14 5.75 6.39 9.98
N CYS A 15 4.43 6.48 10.13
CA CYS A 15 3.70 7.70 10.44
C CYS A 15 2.95 7.50 11.76
N LEU A 16 2.65 8.60 12.45
CA LEU A 16 1.69 8.56 13.55
C LEU A 16 0.30 8.87 13.00
N ASP A 17 -0.68 8.04 13.33
CA ASP A 17 -2.09 8.38 13.11
C ASP A 17 -2.39 9.69 13.85
N ALA A 18 -2.96 10.67 13.14
CA ALA A 18 -3.15 12.01 13.68
C ALA A 18 -4.17 12.06 14.83
N ALA A 19 -5.11 11.12 14.87
CA ALA A 19 -6.15 11.05 15.89
C ALA A 19 -5.74 10.15 17.07
N THR A 20 -5.25 8.94 16.80
CA THR A 20 -4.95 7.93 17.82
C THR A 20 -3.52 7.96 18.30
N ARG A 21 -2.60 8.53 17.52
CA ARG A 21 -1.14 8.51 17.73
C ARG A 21 -0.52 7.11 17.70
N GLU A 22 -1.19 6.15 17.09
CA GLU A 22 -0.60 4.84 16.85
C GLU A 22 0.34 4.89 15.65
N PRO A 23 1.48 4.15 15.67
CA PRO A 23 2.32 3.99 14.50
C PRO A 23 1.57 3.26 13.37
N ARG A 24 1.68 3.78 12.14
CA ARG A 24 1.10 3.23 10.92
C ARG A 24 2.15 3.25 9.81
N TYR A 25 2.34 2.13 9.11
CA TYR A 25 3.21 2.10 7.94
C TYR A 25 2.46 2.60 6.71
N VAL A 26 2.91 3.70 6.13
CA VAL A 26 2.25 4.38 5.01
C VAL A 26 3.02 4.15 3.73
N LEU A 27 2.32 3.70 2.69
CA LEU A 27 2.83 3.63 1.32
C LEU A 27 2.78 5.02 0.70
N CYS A 28 3.93 5.49 0.22
CA CYS A 28 4.08 6.80 -0.39
C CYS A 28 4.64 6.68 -1.82
N ALA A 29 4.15 7.54 -2.72
CA ALA A 29 4.93 7.90 -3.90
C ALA A 29 6.07 8.84 -3.52
N VAL A 30 7.22 8.61 -4.14
CA VAL A 30 8.40 9.47 -4.01
C VAL A 30 8.52 10.31 -5.28
N GLY A 31 8.38 11.62 -5.12
CA GLY A 31 8.65 12.60 -6.15
C GLY A 31 9.91 13.40 -5.83
N ARG A 32 10.37 14.19 -6.80
CA ARG A 32 11.40 15.21 -6.59
C ARG A 32 10.89 16.56 -7.05
N THR A 33 11.12 17.60 -6.26
CA THR A 33 10.80 18.99 -6.62
C THR A 33 11.89 19.90 -6.08
N ASN A 34 12.50 20.71 -6.94
CA ASN A 34 13.62 21.60 -6.59
C ASN A 34 14.80 20.90 -5.89
N GLY A 35 15.05 19.63 -6.23
CA GLY A 35 16.11 18.83 -5.61
C GLY A 35 15.73 18.15 -4.29
N GLU A 36 14.54 18.44 -3.75
CA GLU A 36 14.04 17.82 -2.53
C GLU A 36 13.12 16.63 -2.83
N TYR A 37 13.07 15.67 -1.91
CA TYR A 37 12.12 14.57 -1.96
C TYR A 37 10.75 15.02 -1.48
N VAL A 38 9.72 14.66 -2.22
CA VAL A 38 8.32 14.86 -1.85
C VAL A 38 7.68 13.50 -1.67
N PHE A 39 7.04 13.27 -0.53
CA PHE A 39 6.35 12.02 -0.23
C PHE A 39 4.85 12.24 -0.25
N THR A 40 4.16 11.59 -1.19
CA THR A 40 2.70 11.65 -1.31
C THR A 40 2.10 10.36 -0.77
N PRO A 41 1.41 10.38 0.38
CA PRO A 41 0.83 9.19 0.98
C PRO A 41 -0.36 8.69 0.16
N PHE A 42 -0.43 7.38 -0.08
CA PHE A 42 -1.56 6.73 -0.74
C PHE A 42 -2.48 6.00 0.22
N GLY A 43 -1.91 5.42 1.28
CA GLY A 43 -2.65 4.65 2.28
C GLY A 43 -1.69 3.95 3.23
N HIS A 44 -2.24 3.40 4.33
CA HIS A 44 -1.46 2.63 5.28
C HIS A 44 -1.58 1.12 5.01
N LEU A 45 -0.57 0.37 5.41
CA LEU A 45 -0.59 -1.08 5.41
C LEU A 45 -1.60 -1.56 6.46
N ALA A 46 -2.18 -2.73 6.23
CA ALA A 46 -3.05 -3.37 7.21
C ALA A 46 -2.24 -3.72 8.47
N ASP A 47 -2.87 -3.61 9.65
CA ASP A 47 -2.23 -3.93 10.94
C ASP A 47 -1.99 -5.44 11.14
N GLY A 48 -2.44 -6.27 10.20
CA GLY A 48 -2.33 -7.73 10.22
C GLY A 48 -2.23 -8.31 8.81
N ASN A 49 -2.54 -9.59 8.66
CA ASN A 49 -2.50 -10.23 7.35
C ASN A 49 -3.58 -9.63 6.44
N PRO A 50 -3.22 -8.95 5.33
CA PRO A 50 -4.20 -8.31 4.46
C PRO A 50 -5.16 -9.31 3.80
N TYR A 51 -4.78 -10.58 3.65
CA TYR A 51 -5.65 -11.62 3.09
C TYR A 51 -6.81 -12.00 4.03
N ASP A 52 -6.74 -11.66 5.31
CA ASP A 52 -7.86 -11.85 6.25
C ASP A 52 -8.93 -10.76 6.06
N ALA A 53 -8.54 -9.60 5.54
CA ALA A 53 -9.42 -8.45 5.31
C ALA A 53 -9.89 -8.32 3.86
N TYR A 54 -9.09 -8.81 2.90
CA TYR A 54 -9.32 -8.60 1.47
C TYR A 54 -9.13 -9.87 0.67
N LEU A 55 -10.06 -10.11 -0.26
CA LEU A 55 -9.89 -11.13 -1.30
C LEU A 55 -9.21 -10.48 -2.52
N PRO A 56 -8.10 -11.02 -3.03
CA PRO A 56 -7.47 -10.46 -4.23
C PRO A 56 -8.31 -10.76 -5.48
N PRO A 57 -8.23 -9.93 -6.53
CA PRO A 57 -8.89 -10.22 -7.80
C PRO A 57 -8.36 -11.52 -8.40
N ASN A 58 -9.22 -12.26 -9.10
CA ASN A 58 -8.83 -13.47 -9.81
C ASN A 58 -7.97 -13.09 -11.04
N PRO A 59 -6.75 -13.67 -11.20
CA PRO A 59 -5.88 -13.37 -12.33
C PRO A 59 -6.48 -13.76 -13.69
N ASP A 60 -7.37 -14.75 -13.72
CA ASP A 60 -7.95 -15.30 -14.96
C ASP A 60 -9.37 -14.76 -15.25
N ASP A 61 -10.00 -14.08 -14.28
CA ASP A 61 -11.31 -13.45 -14.42
C ASP A 61 -11.35 -12.11 -13.67
N SER A 62 -11.27 -11.01 -14.42
CA SER A 62 -11.21 -9.65 -13.85
C SER A 62 -12.47 -9.22 -13.10
N MET A 63 -13.57 -9.96 -13.21
CA MET A 63 -14.82 -9.70 -12.48
C MET A 63 -14.95 -10.56 -11.22
N ALA A 64 -14.02 -11.49 -10.98
CA ALA A 64 -14.04 -12.40 -9.84
C ALA A 64 -12.91 -12.11 -8.82
N PHE A 65 -13.06 -12.66 -7.61
CA PHE A 65 -12.06 -12.60 -6.55
C PHE A 65 -11.70 -14.02 -6.10
N ILE A 66 -10.45 -14.21 -5.66
CA ILE A 66 -9.98 -15.49 -5.11
C ILE A 66 -10.57 -15.66 -3.72
N VAL A 67 -11.57 -16.52 -3.58
CA VAL A 67 -12.07 -16.97 -2.29
C VAL A 67 -11.23 -18.17 -1.86
N SER A 68 -10.55 -18.07 -0.71
CA SER A 68 -9.82 -19.21 -0.18
C SER A 68 -10.79 -20.37 0.08
N ALA A 69 -10.51 -21.56 -0.43
CA ALA A 69 -11.31 -22.74 -0.15
C ALA A 69 -11.15 -23.10 1.33
N THR A 70 -12.19 -22.83 2.14
CA THR A 70 -12.27 -23.33 3.51
C THR A 70 -12.14 -24.87 3.46
N THR A 71 -11.04 -25.40 4.00
CA THR A 71 -10.89 -26.82 4.33
C THR A 71 -11.15 -26.99 5.81
#